data_AF-A0A383C7V1-F1
#
_entry.id   AF-A0A383C7V1-F1
#
_cell.length_a   1.000
_cell.length_b   1.000
_cell.length_c   1.000
_cell.angle_alpha   90.00
_cell.angle_beta   90.00
_cell.angle_gamma   90.00
#
_symmetry.space_group_name_H-M   'P 1'
#
loop_
_entity.id
_entity.type
_entity.pdbx_description
1 polymer ?
#
loop_
_entity_poly.entity_id
_entity_poly.type
_entity_poly.pdbx_seq_one_letter_code
_entity_poly.pdbx_strand_id
1 'polypeptide(L)'
;VKNDEKTNSVGVLIVFLAFLSYYVTGSLLLPYGAGPDYTAHYDGADFIYQHGRLAVLPEDEEKLHFTAYGSSRTLRPPLSYLTSA
;
A
#
# COMPACT_ATOMS: atom_id res chain seq x y z
N VAL A 1 27.38 3.76 34.28
CA VAL A 1 27.12 4.91 33.37
C VAL A 1 27.72 4.71 31.98
N LYS A 2 29.05 4.82 31.74
CA LYS A 2 29.64 4.65 30.39
C LYS A 2 29.40 3.27 29.75
N ASN A 3 29.39 2.20 30.56
CA ASN A 3 29.11 0.85 30.08
C ASN A 3 27.62 0.64 29.74
N ASP A 4 26.72 1.31 30.45
CA ASP A 4 25.28 1.22 30.20
C ASP A 4 24.88 1.95 28.91
N GLU A 5 25.50 3.09 28.65
CA GLU A 5 25.31 3.86 27.41
C GLU A 5 25.79 3.09 26.17
N LYS A 6 26.96 2.43 26.26
CA LYS A 6 27.47 1.57 25.20
C LYS A 6 26.55 0.36 24.95
N THR A 7 26.01 -0.23 26.01
CA THR A 7 25.10 -1.38 25.91
C THR A 7 23.76 -0.98 25.27
N ASN A 8 23.22 0.19 25.63
CA ASN A 8 22.04 0.77 24.98
C ASN A 8 22.28 1.07 23.50
N SER A 9 23.43 1.63 23.14
CA SER A 9 23.78 1.90 21.74
C SER A 9 23.85 0.62 20.91
N VAL A 10 24.41 -0.46 21.47
CA VAL A 10 24.44 -1.78 20.81
C VAL A 10 23.03 -2.34 20.64
N GLY A 11 22.18 -2.24 21.67
CA GLY A 11 20.78 -2.67 21.59
C GLY A 11 20.00 -1.94 20.48
N VAL A 12 20.13 -0.61 20.40
CA VAL A 12 19.51 0.20 19.34
C VAL A 12 20.00 -0.21 17.95
N LEU A 13 21.31 -0.45 17.81
CA LEU A 13 21.90 -0.89 16.54
C LEU A 13 21.33 -2.24 16.10
N ILE A 14 21.16 -3.20 17.02
CA ILE A 14 20.58 -4.51 16.72
C ILE A 14 19.13 -4.37 16.24
N VAL A 15 18.31 -3.56 16.93
CA VAL A 15 16.91 -3.32 16.53
C VAL A 15 16.84 -2.67 15.15
N PHE A 16 17.71 -1.67 14.89
CA PHE A 16 17.79 -1.03 13.59
C PHE A 16 18.16 -2.04 12.48
N LEU A 17 19.18 -2.87 12.70
CA LEU A 17 19.61 -3.85 11.72
C LEU A 17 18.53 -4.93 11.47
N ALA A 18 17.80 -5.34 12.49
CA ALA A 18 16.68 -6.27 12.35
C ALA A 18 15.54 -5.66 11.52
N PHE A 19 15.21 -4.38 11.75
CA PHE A 19 14.17 -3.70 10.98
C PHE A 19 14.59 -3.45 9.53
N LEU A 20 15.85 -3.07 9.32
CA LEU A 20 16.42 -2.86 8.00
C LEU A 20 16.45 -4.17 7.19
N SER A 21 16.87 -5.28 7.80
CA SER A 21 16.91 -6.58 7.13
C SER A 21 15.51 -7.06 6.75
N TYR A 22 14.53 -6.89 7.64
CA TYR A 22 13.12 -7.16 7.36
C TYR A 22 12.62 -6.33 6.16
N TYR A 23 12.89 -5.02 6.17
CA TYR A 23 12.46 -4.11 5.11
C TYR A 23 13.09 -4.44 3.75
N VAL A 24 14.41 -4.64 3.70
CA VAL A 24 15.15 -4.96 2.46
C VAL A 24 14.74 -6.32 1.92
N THR A 25 14.65 -7.33 2.79
CA THR A 25 14.25 -8.68 2.38
C THR A 25 12.83 -8.68 1.85
N GLY A 26 11.91 -7.97 2.51
CA GLY A 26 10.55 -7.77 2.00
C GLY A 26 10.56 -7.09 0.63
N SER A 27 11.31 -5.99 0.48
CA SER A 27 11.37 -5.25 -0.78
C SER A 27 11.94 -6.05 -1.95
N LEU A 28 12.83 -7.02 -1.69
CA LEU A 28 13.44 -7.89 -2.72
C LEU A 28 12.58 -9.12 -3.05
N LEU A 29 11.89 -9.69 -2.05
CA LEU A 29 11.10 -10.92 -2.23
C LEU A 29 9.69 -10.64 -2.75
N LEU A 30 9.09 -9.53 -2.34
CA LEU A 30 7.73 -9.22 -2.77
C LEU A 30 7.72 -8.71 -4.21
N PRO A 31 6.79 -9.20 -5.06
CA PRO A 31 6.66 -8.69 -6.41
C PRO A 31 6.30 -7.22 -6.42
N TYR A 32 6.58 -6.54 -7.53
CA TYR A 32 6.16 -5.16 -7.73
C TYR A 32 4.66 -5.03 -7.46
N GLY A 33 4.30 -4.12 -6.56
CA GLY A 33 2.90 -3.92 -6.23
C GLY A 33 2.28 -4.96 -5.28
N ALA A 34 3.09 -5.68 -4.50
CA ALA A 34 2.54 -6.60 -3.50
C ALA A 34 1.86 -5.91 -2.29
N GLY A 35 1.90 -4.58 -2.23
CA GLY A 35 1.19 -3.80 -1.22
C GLY A 35 -0.32 -3.75 -1.50
N PRO A 36 -1.16 -3.71 -0.46
CA PRO A 36 -2.62 -3.60 -0.61
C PRO A 36 -3.06 -2.28 -1.26
N ASP A 37 -2.16 -1.29 -1.38
CA ASP A 37 -2.38 -0.04 -2.09
C ASP A 37 -2.18 -0.19 -3.61
N TYR A 38 -1.33 -1.10 -4.07
CA TYR A 38 -1.11 -1.26 -5.52
C TYR A 38 -2.31 -1.90 -6.20
N THR A 39 -2.85 -2.97 -5.62
CA THR A 39 -4.11 -3.57 -6.08
C THR A 39 -5.24 -2.54 -6.05
N ALA A 40 -5.29 -1.69 -5.02
CA ALA A 40 -6.25 -0.60 -4.92
C ALA A 40 -6.14 0.46 -6.03
N HIS A 41 -4.92 0.76 -6.47
CA HIS A 41 -4.68 1.71 -7.55
C HIS A 41 -4.96 1.08 -8.92
N TYR A 42 -4.62 -0.19 -9.09
CA TYR A 42 -4.89 -0.93 -10.32
C TYR A 42 -6.39 -1.12 -10.55
N ASP A 43 -7.15 -1.60 -9.55
CA ASP A 43 -8.59 -1.82 -9.65
C ASP A 43 -9.35 -0.54 -10.04
N GLY A 44 -8.94 0.60 -9.48
CA GLY A 44 -9.57 1.88 -9.79
C GLY A 44 -9.26 2.38 -11.20
N ALA A 45 -8.03 2.20 -11.67
CA ALA A 45 -7.64 2.56 -13.03
C ALA A 45 -8.31 1.66 -14.07
N ASP A 46 -8.35 0.35 -13.82
CA ASP A 46 -8.98 -0.63 -14.71
C ASP A 46 -10.49 -0.39 -14.85
N PHE A 47 -11.19 -0.09 -13.75
CA PHE A 47 -12.61 0.26 -13.81
C PHE A 47 -12.87 1.51 -14.67
N ILE A 48 -12.09 2.57 -14.47
CA ILE A 48 -12.23 3.82 -15.24
C ILE A 48 -11.92 3.55 -16.72
N TYR A 49 -10.89 2.75 -17.02
CA TYR A 49 -10.54 2.37 -18.38
C TYR A 49 -11.68 1.59 -19.08
N GLN A 50 -12.28 0.61 -18.39
CA GLN A 50 -13.33 -0.24 -18.96
C GLN A 50 -14.69 0.47 -19.11
N HIS A 51 -15.00 1.42 -18.22
CA HIS A 51 -16.33 2.01 -18.14
C HIS A 51 -16.38 3.52 -18.46
N GLY A 52 -15.24 4.18 -18.58
CA GLY A 52 -15.13 5.62 -18.88
C GLY A 52 -15.71 6.52 -17.79
N ARG A 53 -15.94 5.99 -16.58
CA ARG A 53 -16.57 6.70 -15.46
C ARG A 53 -16.07 6.21 -14.12
N LEU A 54 -16.31 6.99 -13.07
CA LEU A 54 -16.09 6.57 -11.69
C LEU A 54 -17.17 5.56 -11.24
N ALA A 55 -16.77 4.67 -10.34
CA ALA A 55 -17.62 3.64 -9.78
C ALA A 55 -18.45 4.20 -8.60
N VAL A 56 -19.49 4.97 -8.94
CA VAL A 56 -20.32 5.72 -7.98
C VAL A 56 -21.78 5.26 -7.94
N LEU A 57 -22.14 4.26 -8.76
CA LEU A 57 -23.51 3.74 -8.83
C LEU A 57 -23.68 2.51 -7.92
N PRO A 58 -24.90 2.24 -7.41
CA PRO A 58 -25.17 1.07 -6.58
C PRO A 58 -24.79 -0.26 -7.26
N GLU A 59 -25.02 -0.39 -8.57
CA GLU A 59 -24.64 -1.60 -9.32
C GLU A 59 -23.12 -1.83 -9.47
N ASP A 60 -22.30 -0.85 -9.09
CA ASP A 60 -20.84 -0.99 -9.13
C ASP A 60 -20.30 -1.67 -7.87
N GLU A 61 -21.10 -1.80 -6.80
CA GLU A 61 -20.72 -2.44 -5.55
C GLU A 61 -20.25 -3.89 -5.79
N GLU A 62 -20.99 -4.67 -6.57
CA GLU A 62 -20.62 -6.06 -6.86
C GLU A 62 -19.35 -6.19 -7.73
N LYS A 63 -18.89 -5.10 -8.35
CA LYS A 63 -17.76 -5.07 -9.29
C LYS A 63 -16.47 -4.54 -8.67
N LEU A 64 -16.49 -4.16 -7.39
CA LEU A 64 -15.38 -3.48 -6.71
C LEU A 64 -14.89 -4.25 -5.48
N HIS A 65 -13.58 -4.25 -5.27
CA HIS A 65 -12.98 -4.72 -4.03
C HIS A 65 -13.05 -3.66 -2.92
N PHE A 66 -14.00 -3.82 -2.00
CA PHE A 66 -14.12 -2.95 -0.82
C PHE A 66 -12.94 -3.10 0.14
N THR A 67 -12.51 -1.97 0.67
CA THR A 67 -11.58 -1.94 1.82
C THR A 67 -12.29 -2.45 3.07
N ALA A 68 -11.50 -2.82 4.10
CA ALA A 68 -12.02 -3.13 5.43
C ALA A 68 -12.88 -2.00 6.06
N TYR A 69 -12.85 -0.79 5.49
CA TYR A 69 -13.61 0.38 5.94
C TYR A 69 -14.89 0.65 5.14
N GLY A 70 -15.32 -0.27 4.26
CA GLY A 70 -16.55 -0.14 3.48
C GLY A 70 -16.52 0.94 2.39
N SER A 71 -15.36 1.58 2.17
CA SER A 71 -15.16 2.46 1.01
C SER A 71 -14.62 1.66 -0.16
N SER A 72 -15.13 1.97 -1.36
CA SER A 72 -14.45 1.59 -2.59
C SER A 72 -13.22 2.47 -2.80
N ARG A 73 -12.13 1.89 -3.29
CA ARG A 73 -10.88 2.61 -3.55
C ARG A 73 -11.00 3.57 -4.74
N THR A 74 -11.97 3.35 -5.63
CA THR A 74 -12.37 4.27 -6.71
C THR A 74 -13.00 5.58 -6.23
N LEU A 75 -13.41 5.66 -4.96
CA LEU A 75 -13.92 6.90 -4.34
C LEU A 75 -12.79 7.81 -3.82
N ARG A 76 -11.53 7.37 -3.88
CA ARG A 76 -10.37 8.24 -3.64
C ARG A 76 -10.28 9.29 -4.77
N PRO A 77 -9.71 10.49 -4.51
CA PRO A 77 -9.61 11.55 -5.51
C PRO A 77 -9.07 11.03 -6.85
N PRO A 78 -9.75 11.29 -7.98
CA PRO A 78 -9.49 10.59 -9.24
C PRO A 78 -8.17 10.97 -9.91
N LEU A 79 -7.48 12.01 -9.42
CA LEU A 79 -6.31 12.58 -10.07
C LEU A 79 -5.21 11.55 -10.30
N SER A 80 -4.92 10.69 -9.31
CA SER A 80 -3.91 9.63 -9.45
C SER A 80 -4.27 8.62 -10.54
N TYR A 81 -5.57 8.35 -10.74
CA TYR A 81 -6.06 7.39 -11.71
C TYR A 81 -6.08 7.97 -13.13
N LEU A 82 -6.45 9.24 -13.28
CA LEU A 82 -6.42 9.96 -14.56
C LEU A 82 -5.00 10.11 -15.11
N THR A 83 -3.99 10.21 -14.24
CA THR A 83 -2.58 10.28 -14.66
C THR A 83 -1.96 8.91 -14.95
N SER A 84 -2.56 7.83 -14.47
CA SER A 84 -2.05 6.47 -14.65
C SER A 84 -2.68 5.71 -15.82
N ALA A 85 -3.83 6.20 -16.33
CA ALA A 85 -4.48 5.71 -17.55
C ALA A 85 -3.83 6.35 -18.79
#